data_AF-A0A9E5DDU4-F1
#
_entry.id   AF-A0A9E5DDU4-F1
#
_cell.length_a   1.000
_cell.length_b   1.000
_cell.length_c   1.000
_cell.angle_alpha   90.00
_cell.angle_beta   90.00
_cell.angle_gamma   90.00
#
_symmetry.space_group_name_H-M   'P 1'
#
loop_
_entity.id
_entity.type
_entity.pdbx_description
1 polymer ?
#
loop_
_entity_poly.entity_id
_entity_poly.type
_entity_poly.pdbx_seq_one_letter_code
_entity_poly.pdbx_strand_id
1 'polypeptide(L)' 'MNDAIQDEIIEEFDGLEWFDKYTLLISFGKKLKPMDEEFKTEDNSISGCQSKVWVR' A
#
# COMPACT_ATOMS: atom_id res chain seq x y z
N MET A 1 -6.91 -19.18 -7.06
CA MET A 1 -6.91 -18.73 -5.65
C MET A 1 -7.27 -17.27 -5.75
N ASN A 2 -8.56 -16.97 -5.80
CA ASN A 2 -9.07 -15.60 -5.86
C ASN A 2 -9.89 -15.41 -4.60
N ASP A 3 -9.49 -14.42 -3.80
CA ASP A 3 -10.26 -13.91 -2.70
C ASP A 3 -11.31 -12.96 -3.29
N ALA A 4 -12.60 -13.13 -2.96
CA ALA A 4 -13.67 -12.31 -3.51
C ALA A 4 -13.44 -10.81 -3.27
N ILE A 5 -12.75 -10.46 -2.18
CA ILE A 5 -12.37 -9.07 -1.87
C ILE A 5 -11.32 -8.56 -2.87
N GLN A 6 -10.37 -9.41 -3.27
CA GLN A 6 -9.37 -9.02 -4.25
C GLN A 6 -10.00 -8.75 -5.62
N ASP A 7 -10.98 -9.58 -6.02
CA ASP A 7 -11.68 -9.39 -7.30
C ASP A 7 -12.48 -8.08 -7.33
N GLU A 8 -13.17 -7.74 -6.23
CA GLU A 8 -13.86 -6.46 -6.06
C GLU A 8 -12.89 -5.27 -6.18
N ILE A 9 -11.74 -5.32 -5.50
CA ILE A 9 -10.71 -4.28 -5.59
C ILE A 9 -10.19 -4.13 -7.03
N ILE A 10 -9.98 -5.24 -7.75
CA ILE A 10 -9.52 -5.21 -9.13
C ILE A 10 -10.56 -4.53 -10.04
N GLU A 11 -11.84 -4.91 -9.92
CA GLU A 11 -12.93 -4.29 -10.69
C GLU A 11 -13.06 -2.79 -10.41
N GLU A 12 -12.97 -2.38 -9.14
CA GLU A 12 -12.98 -0.97 -8.76
C GLU A 12 -11.82 -0.18 -9.38
N PHE A 13 -10.61 -0.73 -9.34
CA PHE A 13 -9.45 -0.07 -9.92
C PHE A 13 -9.49 -0.05 -11.45
N ASP A 14 -10.01 -1.08 -12.12
CA ASP A 14 -10.05 -1.13 -13.59
C ASP A 14 -10.91 -0.02 -14.20
N GLY A 15 -11.95 0.45 -13.49
CA GLY A 15 -12.78 1.58 -13.91
C GLY A 15 -12.14 2.97 -13.77
N LEU A 16 -10.94 3.08 -13.18
CA LEU A 16 -10.27 4.36 -12.93
C LEU A 16 -9.24 4.72 -14.00
N GLU A 17 -9.18 6.01 -14.35
CA GLU A 17 -8.10 6.57 -15.14
C GLU A 17 -6.76 6.51 -14.37
N TRP A 18 -5.65 6.51 -15.11
CA TRP A 18 -4.32 6.33 -14.51
C TRP A 18 -4.01 7.35 -13.40
N PHE A 19 -4.37 8.61 -13.61
CA PHE A 19 -4.12 9.66 -12.62
C PHE A 19 -4.99 9.49 -11.36
N ASP A 20 -6.21 8.98 -11.53
CA ASP A 20 -7.12 8.73 -10.41
C ASP A 20 -6.62 7.56 -9.56
N LYS A 21 -6.11 6.49 -10.19
CA LYS A 21 -5.43 5.38 -9.50
C LYS A 21 -4.31 5.89 -8.61
N TYR A 22 -3.45 6.75 -9.16
CA TYR A 22 -2.32 7.31 -8.43
C TYR A 22 -2.76 8.19 -7.24
N THR A 23 -3.73 9.07 -7.47
CA THR A 23 -4.28 9.96 -6.43
C THR A 23 -4.94 9.16 -5.30
N LEU A 24 -5.65 8.10 -5.66
CA LEU A 24 -6.29 7.19 -4.72
C LEU A 24 -5.25 6.47 -3.84
N LEU A 25 -4.20 5.90 -4.43
CA LEU A 25 -3.12 5.23 -3.70
C LEU A 25 -2.41 6.18 -2.72
N ILE A 26 -2.09 7.41 -3.13
CA ILE A 26 -1.51 8.42 -2.23
C ILE A 26 -2.46 8.74 -1.08
N SER A 27 -3.74 8.91 -1.39
CA SER A 27 -4.76 9.24 -0.39
C SER A 27 -4.91 8.13 0.64
N PHE A 28 -4.84 6.86 0.21
CA PHE A 28 -4.81 5.73 1.13
C PHE A 28 -3.56 5.72 1.99
N GLY A 29 -2.37 5.90 1.41
CA GLY A 29 -1.13 5.99 2.17
C GLY A 29 -1.15 7.08 3.24
N LYS A 30 -1.73 8.25 2.95
CA LYS A 30 -1.88 9.36 3.91
C LYS A 30 -2.87 9.08 5.05
N LYS A 31 -3.81 8.15 4.86
CA LYS A 31 -4.79 7.75 5.89
C LYS A 31 -4.24 6.71 6.86
N LEU A 32 -3.14 6.03 6.50
CA LEU A 32 -2.51 5.07 7.37
C LEU A 32 -1.97 5.76 8.62
N LYS A 33 -2.12 5.10 9.77
CA LYS A 33 -1.49 5.57 11.00
C LYS A 33 0.02 5.49 10.85
N PRO A 34 0.78 6.48 11.36
CA PRO A 34 2.23 6.36 11.46
C PRO A 34 2.59 5.09 12.24
N MET A 35 3.62 4.38 11.78
CA MET A 35 4.19 3.24 12.48
C MET A 35 5.01 3.73 13.67
N ASP A 36 4.83 3.11 14.84
CA ASP A 36 5.62 3.41 16.03
C ASP A 36 7.10 3.14 15.78
N GLU A 37 7.98 3.99 16.35
CA GLU A 37 9.43 3.93 16.12
C GLU A 37 10.04 2.59 16.55
N GLU A 38 9.47 1.93 17.56
CA GLU A 38 9.93 0.62 18.05
C GLU A 38 9.84 -0.48 16.99
N PHE A 39 8.97 -0.33 15.98
CA PHE A 39 8.81 -1.31 14.92
C PHE A 39 9.65 -0.99 13.67
N LYS A 40 10.32 0.17 13.60
CA LYS A 40 11.21 0.52 12.49
C LYS A 40 12.59 -0.14 12.64
N THR A 41 12.60 -1.45 12.82
CA THR A 41 13.79 -2.29 12.96
C THR A 41 14.26 -2.83 11.61
N GLU A 42 15.46 -3.40 11.56
CA GLU A 42 15.96 -4.08 10.35
C GLU A 42 15.14 -5.34 10.01
N ASP A 43 14.62 -6.06 11.01
CA ASP A 43 13.79 -7.25 10.80
C ASP A 43 12.48 -6.96 10.05
N ASN A 44 11.91 -5.76 10.27
CA ASN A 44 10.70 -5.30 9.59
C ASN A 44 11.03 -4.50 8.31
N SER A 45 12.31 -4.29 7.99
CA SER A 45 12.73 -3.47 6.85
C SER A 45 12.73 -4.27 5.56
N ILE A 46 12.09 -3.74 4.51
CA ILE A 46 12.13 -4.34 3.17
C ILE A 46 13.35 -3.80 2.42
N SER A 47 14.29 -4.70 2.09
CA SER A 47 15.44 -4.38 1.23
C SER A 47 15.06 -4.38 -0.26
N GLY A 48 15.70 -3.52 -1.05
CA GLY A 48 15.55 -3.51 -2.52
C GLY A 48 14.54 -2.49 -3.07
N CYS A 49 13.83 -1.77 -2.21
CA CYS A 49 13.02 -0.62 -2.60
C CYS A 49 13.88 0.65 -2.69
N GLN A 50 13.54 1.57 -3.62
CA GLN A 50 14.20 2.89 -3.72
C GLN A 50 13.97 3.75 -2.47
N SER A 51 12.88 3.50 -1.75
CA SER A 51 12.54 4.14 -0.48
C SER A 51 12.70 3.15 0.67
N LYS A 52 12.92 3.66 1.89
CA LYS A 52 12.85 2.83 3.10
C LYS A 52 11.40 2.46 3.36
N VAL A 53 11.14 1.16 3.47
CA VAL A 53 9.82 0.60 3.73
C VAL A 53 9.93 -0.36 4.91
N TRP A 54 9.01 -0.24 5.86
CA TRP A 54 8.88 -1.19 6.96
C TRP A 54 7.50 -1.83 6.90
N VAL A 55 7.42 -3.14 7.13
CA VAL A 55 6.17 -3.91 7.17
C VAL A 55 6.22 -4.84 8.39
N ARG A 56 5.07 -5.00 9.04
CA ARG A 56 4.87 -5.86 10.20
C ARG A 56 3.60 -6.70 10.00
#